data_AF-A0AAU4VQ22-F1
#
_entry.id   AF-A0AAU4VQ22-F1
#
_cell.length_a   1.000
_cell.length_b   1.000
_cell.length_c   1.000
_cell.angle_alpha   90.00
_cell.angle_beta   90.00
_cell.angle_gamma   90.00
#
_symmetry.space_group_name_H-M   'P 1'
#
loop_
_entity.id
_entity.type
_entity.pdbx_description
1 polymer ?
#
loop_
_entity_poly.entity_id
_entity_poly.type
_entity_poly.pdbx_seq_one_letter_code
_entity_poly.pdbx_strand_id
1 'polypeptide(L)'
;MSKVWRNTPSDIKDFERWLGKGKTVYAVNEHSLAIAGQFEQFTYSAHTCTGRHVITGAWMFNTVSAKYLLCGSANGRVYETPPPGLRDLAGPDTDCRDEGSTGYRGLGPGQIFKGRLDLAEIERMEGHAQDAEDEFQKEKAKRGKWF
;
A
#
# COMPACT_ATOMS: atom_id res chain seq x y z
N MET A 1 -25.60 10.71 -1.33
CA MET A 1 -24.38 10.55 -0.50
C MET A 1 -24.16 9.06 -0.30
N SER A 2 -22.97 8.53 -0.57
CA SER A 2 -22.68 7.12 -0.32
C SER A 2 -22.49 6.87 1.17
N LYS A 3 -22.85 5.66 1.62
CA LYS A 3 -22.74 5.30 3.03
C LYS A 3 -21.29 5.04 3.42
N VAL A 4 -20.93 5.45 4.64
CA VAL A 4 -19.61 5.23 5.24
C VAL A 4 -19.82 4.61 6.62
N TRP A 5 -19.16 3.48 6.85
CA TRP A 5 -19.16 2.79 8.14
C TRP A 5 -17.84 3.05 8.86
N ARG A 6 -17.91 3.32 10.16
CA ARG A 6 -16.75 3.54 11.02
C ARG A 6 -16.53 2.34 11.94
N ASN A 7 -15.34 2.24 12.52
CA ASN A 7 -15.05 1.27 13.58
C ASN A 7 -15.72 1.68 14.92
N THR A 8 -17.05 1.69 14.95
CA THR A 8 -17.87 1.91 16.14
C THR A 8 -18.87 0.76 16.29
N PRO A 9 -19.29 0.40 17.53
CA PRO A 9 -20.22 -0.71 17.72
C PRO A 9 -21.55 -0.56 16.96
N SER A 10 -22.05 0.66 16.78
CA SER A 10 -23.27 0.94 16.02
C SER A 10 -23.07 0.70 14.53
N ASP A 11 -22.00 1.23 13.96
CA ASP A 11 -21.72 1.12 12.53
C ASP A 11 -21.33 -0.30 12.15
N ILE A 12 -20.65 -1.05 13.03
CA ILE A 12 -20.36 -2.47 12.80
C ILE A 12 -21.66 -3.28 12.67
N LYS A 13 -22.61 -3.07 13.58
CA LYS A 13 -23.91 -3.77 13.52
C LYS A 13 -24.69 -3.42 12.27
N ASP A 14 -24.73 -2.14 11.91
CA ASP A 14 -25.39 -1.67 10.70
C ASP A 14 -24.69 -2.19 9.44
N PHE A 15 -23.36 -2.23 9.43
CA PHE A 15 -22.56 -2.81 8.35
C PHE A 15 -22.87 -4.29 8.16
N GLU A 16 -22.81 -5.10 9.22
CA GLU A 16 -23.14 -6.53 9.18
C GLU A 16 -24.57 -6.81 8.73
N ARG A 17 -25.52 -5.93 9.10
CA ARG A 17 -26.92 -6.04 8.66
C ARG A 17 -27.08 -5.68 7.18
N TRP A 18 -26.34 -4.69 6.69
CA TRP A 18 -26.39 -4.28 5.29
C TRP A 18 -25.68 -5.28 4.38
N LEU A 19 -24.65 -5.97 4.88
CA LEU A 19 -23.87 -6.93 4.09
C LEU A 19 -24.69 -8.12 3.61
N GLY A 20 -24.31 -8.59 2.43
CA GLY A 20 -24.89 -9.72 1.74
C GLY A 20 -23.89 -10.29 0.74
N LYS A 21 -24.07 -11.56 0.36
CA LYS A 21 -23.21 -12.21 -0.63
C LYS A 21 -23.20 -11.40 -1.94
N GLY A 22 -22.02 -11.18 -2.50
CA GLY A 22 -21.80 -10.42 -3.74
C GLY A 22 -21.76 -8.90 -3.57
N LYS A 23 -22.02 -8.36 -2.37
CA LYS A 23 -21.85 -6.92 -2.13
C LYS A 23 -20.37 -6.55 -2.09
N THR A 24 -20.03 -5.45 -2.77
CA THR A 24 -18.67 -4.89 -2.78
C THR A 24 -18.63 -3.65 -1.90
N VAL A 25 -17.53 -3.51 -1.17
CA VAL A 25 -17.24 -2.35 -0.31
C VAL A 25 -15.81 -1.91 -0.55
N TYR A 26 -15.49 -0.68 -0.18
CA TYR A 26 -14.20 -0.06 -0.47
C TYR A 26 -13.52 0.35 0.83
N ALA A 27 -12.40 -0.28 1.15
CA ALA A 27 -11.60 0.03 2.33
C ALA A 27 -10.44 0.95 1.91
N VAL A 28 -10.17 2.00 2.70
CA VAL A 28 -9.01 2.87 2.45
C VAL A 28 -7.77 2.24 3.08
N ASN A 29 -6.64 2.33 2.37
CA ASN A 29 -5.32 1.94 2.84
C ASN A 29 -4.46 3.19 2.96
N GLU A 30 -3.61 3.23 3.98
CA GLU A 30 -2.60 4.27 4.19
C GLU A 30 -1.23 3.62 4.10
N HIS A 31 -0.38 4.17 3.25
CA HIS A 31 0.96 3.69 3.00
C HIS A 31 1.95 4.54 3.79
N SER A 32 2.96 3.89 4.37
CA SER A 32 4.02 4.59 5.12
C SER A 32 4.79 5.54 4.21
N LEU A 33 5.14 6.72 4.73
CA LEU A 33 5.96 7.71 4.03
C LEU A 33 7.34 7.18 3.60
N ALA A 34 7.84 6.12 4.26
CA ALA A 34 9.09 5.45 3.85
C ALA A 34 8.99 4.71 2.51
N ILE A 35 7.77 4.43 2.04
CA ILE A 35 7.46 3.75 0.76
C ILE A 35 6.90 4.76 -0.26
N ALA A 36 6.73 6.03 0.13
CA ALA A 36 6.01 7.06 -0.64
C ALA A 36 6.64 7.48 -1.97
N GLY A 37 7.78 6.89 -2.36
CA GLY A 37 8.21 6.94 -3.75
C GLY A 37 7.31 6.08 -4.65
N GLN A 38 6.95 4.87 -4.23
CA GLN A 38 6.34 3.89 -5.12
C GLN A 38 4.81 3.94 -5.15
N PHE A 39 4.18 4.53 -4.13
CA PHE A 39 2.71 4.56 -3.99
C PHE A 39 2.21 5.92 -3.53
N GLU A 40 1.00 6.29 -3.97
CA GLU A 40 0.23 7.36 -3.35
C GLU A 40 0.04 7.07 -1.86
N GLN A 41 0.08 8.10 -1.00
CA GLN A 41 -0.06 7.92 0.45
C GLN A 41 -1.37 7.22 0.85
N PHE A 42 -2.43 7.43 0.08
CA PHE A 42 -3.74 6.81 0.30
C PHE A 42 -4.23 6.13 -0.98
N THR A 43 -4.73 4.91 -0.84
CA THR A 43 -5.38 4.15 -1.92
C THR A 43 -6.65 3.51 -1.36
N TYR A 44 -7.49 2.92 -2.20
CA TYR A 44 -8.58 2.06 -1.74
C TYR A 44 -8.42 0.64 -2.28
N SER A 45 -8.99 -0.34 -1.58
CA SER A 45 -9.14 -1.72 -2.04
C SER A 45 -10.61 -2.08 -2.12
N ALA A 46 -11.03 -2.72 -3.21
CA ALA A 46 -12.37 -3.27 -3.35
C ALA A 46 -12.44 -4.67 -2.70
N HIS A 47 -13.42 -4.88 -1.81
CA HIS A 47 -13.66 -6.14 -1.13
C HIS A 47 -15.06 -6.64 -1.41
N THR A 48 -15.17 -7.79 -2.07
CA THR A 48 -16.47 -8.44 -2.34
C THR A 48 -16.79 -9.46 -1.25
N CYS A 49 -17.99 -9.37 -0.68
CA CYS A 49 -18.47 -10.29 0.33
C CYS A 49 -18.73 -11.67 -0.31
N THR A 50 -17.93 -12.64 0.10
CA THR A 50 -17.93 -14.01 -0.45
C THR A 50 -19.01 -14.90 0.15
N GLY A 51 -19.37 -14.66 1.41
CA GLY A 51 -20.31 -15.48 2.15
C GLY A 51 -20.17 -15.30 3.66
N ARG A 52 -20.66 -16.28 4.43
CA ARG A 52 -20.55 -16.30 5.89
C ARG A 52 -19.58 -17.39 6.34
N HIS A 53 -18.85 -17.11 7.40
CA HIS A 53 -18.00 -18.09 8.08
C HIS A 53 -18.88 -19.19 8.70
N VAL A 54 -18.49 -20.45 8.53
CA VAL A 54 -19.30 -21.61 8.94
C VAL A 54 -19.54 -21.65 10.45
N ILE A 55 -18.50 -21.37 11.24
CA ILE A 55 -18.57 -21.43 12.72
C ILE A 55 -19.14 -20.15 13.33
N THR A 56 -18.59 -18.98 12.99
CA THR A 56 -18.94 -17.71 13.64
C THR A 56 -20.15 -17.01 13.02
N GLY A 57 -20.61 -17.43 11.84
CA GLY A 57 -21.69 -16.77 11.10
C GLY A 57 -21.36 -15.38 10.55
N ALA A 58 -20.15 -14.88 10.79
CA ALA A 58 -19.72 -13.55 10.36
C ALA A 58 -19.63 -13.44 8.85
N TRP A 59 -19.95 -12.28 8.28
CA TRP A 59 -19.72 -12.00 6.87
C TRP A 59 -18.22 -11.94 6.55
N MET A 60 -17.83 -12.52 5.42
CA MET A 60 -16.45 -12.71 5.01
C MET A 60 -16.16 -12.07 3.65
N PHE A 61 -15.02 -11.41 3.58
CA PHE A 61 -14.39 -10.87 2.38
C PHE A 61 -13.12 -11.70 2.12
N ASN A 62 -13.28 -12.82 1.42
CA ASN A 62 -12.25 -13.85 1.26
C ASN A 62 -11.74 -14.35 2.63
N THR A 63 -10.56 -13.92 3.06
CA THR A 63 -9.91 -14.34 4.31
C THR A 63 -10.21 -13.42 5.51
N VAL A 64 -10.89 -12.30 5.32
CA VAL A 64 -11.10 -11.26 6.35
C VAL A 64 -12.59 -11.13 6.70
N SER A 65 -12.92 -11.06 8.00
CA SER A 65 -14.31 -10.82 8.42
C SER A 65 -14.69 -9.34 8.32
N ALA A 66 -15.98 -9.04 8.24
CA ALA A 66 -16.50 -7.66 8.17
C ALA A 66 -15.98 -6.76 9.30
N LYS A 67 -15.94 -7.27 10.53
CA LYS A 67 -15.37 -6.56 11.69
C LYS A 67 -13.89 -6.25 11.49
N TYR A 68 -13.09 -7.22 11.06
CA TYR A 68 -11.66 -7.03 10.86
C TYR A 68 -11.36 -6.11 9.68
N LEU A 69 -12.20 -6.09 8.65
CA LEU A 69 -12.08 -5.14 7.54
C LEU A 69 -12.25 -3.70 8.03
N LEU A 70 -13.24 -3.43 8.88
CA LEU A 70 -13.45 -2.11 9.49
C LEU A 70 -12.30 -1.70 10.41
N CYS A 71 -11.72 -2.64 11.15
CA CYS A 71 -10.56 -2.36 12.01
C CYS A 71 -9.27 -2.14 11.22
N GLY A 72 -9.09 -2.85 10.10
CA GLY A 72 -7.86 -2.85 9.32
C GLY A 72 -7.76 -1.73 8.28
N SER A 73 -8.86 -1.05 7.96
CA SER A 73 -8.83 0.08 7.05
C SER A 73 -8.22 1.32 7.70
N ALA A 74 -7.47 2.10 6.93
CA ALA A 74 -6.94 3.40 7.36
C ALA A 74 -8.08 4.30 7.88
N ASN A 75 -7.88 4.86 9.08
CA ASN A 75 -8.89 5.63 9.83
C ASN A 75 -10.16 4.85 10.23
N GLY A 76 -10.17 3.53 10.07
CA GLY A 76 -11.28 2.65 10.44
C GLY A 76 -12.57 2.93 9.66
N ARG A 77 -12.47 3.25 8.35
CA ARG A 77 -13.61 3.63 7.49
C ARG A 77 -13.75 2.73 6.28
N VAL A 78 -14.95 2.21 6.06
CA VAL A 78 -15.32 1.46 4.86
C VAL A 78 -16.44 2.19 4.13
N TYR A 79 -16.35 2.26 2.81
CA TYR A 79 -17.26 3.02 1.95
C TYR A 79 -18.11 2.07 1.11
N GLU A 80 -19.37 2.46 0.87
CA GLU A 80 -20.28 1.75 -0.02
C GLU A 80 -19.93 1.92 -1.51
N THR A 81 -19.41 3.10 -1.87
CA THR A 81 -18.92 3.41 -3.22
C THR A 81 -17.43 3.73 -3.16
N PRO A 82 -16.71 3.67 -4.30
CA PRO A 82 -15.31 4.10 -4.35
C PRO A 82 -15.18 5.50 -3.73
N PRO A 83 -14.22 5.72 -2.81
CA PRO A 83 -13.97 7.04 -2.24
C PRO A 83 -13.51 8.00 -3.35
N PRO A 84 -14.07 9.21 -3.44
CA PRO A 84 -13.69 10.15 -4.48
C PRO A 84 -12.23 10.59 -4.30
N GLY A 85 -11.48 10.62 -5.41
CA GLY A 85 -10.09 11.10 -5.42
C GLY A 85 -9.04 10.13 -4.89
N LEU A 86 -9.41 8.88 -4.56
CA LEU A 86 -8.45 7.82 -4.25
C LEU A 86 -8.34 6.85 -5.42
N ARG A 87 -7.13 6.34 -5.66
CA ARG A 87 -6.85 5.28 -6.64
C ARG A 87 -7.14 3.89 -6.07
N ASP A 88 -7.57 2.96 -6.93
CA ASP A 88 -7.62 1.53 -6.57
C ASP A 88 -6.19 1.01 -6.42
N LEU A 89 -5.90 0.34 -5.30
CA LEU A 89 -4.61 -0.27 -5.03
C LEU A 89 -4.26 -1.32 -6.08
N ALA A 90 -5.24 -2.08 -6.58
CA ALA A 90 -5.06 -3.08 -7.63
C ALA A 90 -5.09 -2.47 -9.04
N GLY A 91 -5.39 -1.17 -9.15
CA GLY A 91 -5.33 -0.45 -10.42
C GLY A 91 -3.90 -0.29 -10.91
N PRO A 92 -3.70 -0.02 -12.22
CA PRO A 92 -2.39 0.32 -12.73
C PRO A 92 -1.82 1.51 -11.96
N ASP A 93 -0.56 1.42 -11.55
CA ASP A 93 0.15 2.56 -10.97
C ASP A 93 0.11 3.73 -11.95
N THR A 94 0.07 4.94 -11.40
CA THR A 94 0.33 6.16 -12.17
C THR A 94 1.66 5.93 -12.87
N ASP A 95 1.66 5.99 -14.21
CA ASP A 95 2.86 5.67 -14.99
C ASP A 95 4.00 6.53 -14.42
N CYS A 96 5.03 5.87 -13.86
CA CYS A 96 6.14 6.55 -13.18
C CYS A 96 6.96 7.43 -14.13
N ARG A 97 6.58 7.40 -15.39
CA ARG A 97 7.10 8.12 -16.52
C ARG A 97 6.42 9.48 -16.74
N ASP A 98 5.20 9.70 -16.24
CA ASP A 98 4.55 11.01 -16.32
C ASP A 98 5.10 11.94 -15.21
N GLU A 99 6.26 12.54 -15.47
CA GLU A 99 6.81 13.68 -14.74
C GLU A 99 5.85 14.88 -14.84
N GLY A 100 4.87 14.95 -13.95
CA GLY A 100 3.92 16.07 -13.94
C GLY A 100 3.27 16.39 -12.60
N SER A 101 3.10 15.44 -11.69
CA SER A 101 2.26 15.68 -10.50
C SER A 101 2.82 15.24 -9.16
N THR A 102 3.86 14.40 -9.09
CA THR A 102 4.32 13.84 -7.80
C THR A 102 5.84 13.90 -7.55
N GLY A 103 6.61 14.59 -8.41
CA GLY A 103 8.06 14.75 -8.20
C GLY A 103 8.87 13.46 -8.39
N TYR A 104 8.30 12.48 -9.09
CA TYR A 104 8.99 11.24 -9.45
C TYR A 104 9.97 11.48 -10.60
N ARG A 105 11.27 11.16 -10.41
CA ARG A 105 12.31 11.24 -11.46
C ARG A 105 12.35 9.95 -12.29
N GLY A 106 11.27 9.64 -13.00
CA GLY A 106 11.21 8.52 -13.94
C GLY A 106 11.16 9.01 -15.38
N LEU A 107 11.84 8.32 -16.30
CA LEU A 107 11.85 8.69 -17.72
C LEU A 107 10.49 8.39 -18.37
N GLY A 108 9.89 9.41 -18.99
CA GLY A 108 8.67 9.36 -19.82
C GLY A 108 8.46 8.13 -20.71
N PRO A 109 7.21 7.75 -21.04
CA PRO A 109 6.95 6.71 -22.03
C PRO A 109 7.52 7.17 -23.37
N GLY A 110 8.44 6.40 -23.95
CA GLY A 110 9.15 6.79 -25.16
C GLY A 110 10.31 7.76 -24.96
N GLN A 111 10.65 8.12 -23.71
CA GLN A 111 11.87 8.87 -23.42
C GLN A 111 13.05 7.93 -23.22
N ILE A 112 14.11 8.19 -23.99
CA ILE A 112 15.41 7.52 -23.84
C ILE A 112 16.18 8.29 -22.76
N PHE A 113 16.77 7.58 -21.80
CA PHE A 113 17.73 8.17 -20.87
C PHE A 113 18.84 8.85 -21.67
N LYS A 114 18.85 10.19 -21.71
CA LYS A 114 19.89 10.97 -22.41
C LYS A 114 21.15 11.17 -21.57
N GLY A 115 21.15 10.69 -20.32
CA GLY A 115 22.34 10.68 -19.48
C GLY A 115 23.35 9.70 -20.06
N ARG A 116 24.57 10.19 -20.31
CA ARG A 116 25.73 9.32 -20.46
C ARG A 116 26.23 9.10 -19.04
N LEU A 117 26.09 7.91 -18.48
CA LEU A 117 26.83 7.54 -17.27
C LEU A 117 28.30 7.66 -17.66
N ASP A 118 28.97 8.69 -17.15
CA ASP A 118 30.41 8.78 -17.30
C ASP A 118 31.05 7.72 -16.40
N LEU A 119 32.24 7.24 -16.79
CA LEU A 119 32.96 6.23 -16.02
C LEU A 119 33.21 6.66 -14.57
N ALA A 120 33.28 7.97 -14.31
CA ALA A 120 33.51 8.53 -12.98
C ALA A 120 32.27 8.45 -12.06
N GLU A 121 31.07 8.44 -12.62
CA GLU A 121 29.82 8.16 -11.89
C GLU A 121 29.68 6.67 -11.61
N ILE A 122 30.07 5.81 -12.55
CA ILE A 122 30.07 4.35 -12.35
C ILE A 122 31.07 3.97 -11.24
N GLU A 123 32.30 4.49 -11.29
CA GLU A 123 33.33 4.26 -10.27
C GLU A 123 32.90 4.79 -8.88
N ARG A 124 32.16 5.91 -8.82
CA ARG A 124 31.60 6.42 -7.55
C ARG A 124 30.50 5.50 -6.99
N MET A 125 29.66 4.93 -7.84
CA MET A 125 28.64 3.97 -7.40
C MET A 125 29.26 2.66 -6.88
N GLU A 126 30.34 2.18 -7.52
CA GLU A 126 31.10 1.02 -7.05
C GLU A 126 31.79 1.29 -5.70
N GLY A 127 32.32 2.50 -5.50
CA GLY A 127 32.90 2.91 -4.21
C GLY A 127 31.90 2.85 -3.05
N HIS A 128 30.66 3.26 -3.26
CA HIS A 128 29.61 3.19 -2.22
C HIS A 128 29.21 1.75 -1.85
N ALA A 129 29.26 0.82 -2.80
CA ALA A 129 29.02 -0.59 -2.52
C ALA A 129 30.14 -1.19 -1.66
N GLN A 130 31.38 -0.80 -1.93
CA GLN A 130 32.56 -1.26 -1.20
C GLN A 130 32.64 -0.66 0.21
N ASP A 131 32.29 0.62 0.37
CA ASP A 131 32.16 1.27 1.68
C ASP A 131 31.08 0.61 2.55
N ALA A 132 29.94 0.25 1.96
CA ALA A 132 28.86 -0.46 2.68
C ALA A 132 29.28 -1.88 3.10
N GLU A 133 30.06 -2.58 2.27
CA GLU A 133 30.58 -3.90 2.58
C GLU A 133 31.66 -3.84 3.69
N ASP A 134 32.53 -2.83 3.67
CA ASP A 134 33.52 -2.57 4.71
C ASP A 134 32.87 -2.20 6.05
N GLU A 135 31.80 -1.41 6.02
CA GLU A 135 31.04 -1.05 7.22
C GLU A 135 30.33 -2.27 7.82
N PHE A 136 29.75 -3.12 6.97
CA PHE A 136 29.15 -4.39 7.37
C PHE A 136 30.17 -5.35 8.01
N GLN A 137 31.37 -5.47 7.44
CA GLN A 137 32.44 -6.31 8.00
C GLN A 137 32.96 -5.75 9.34
N LYS A 138 33.09 -4.42 9.48
CA LYS A 138 33.45 -3.77 10.76
C LYS A 138 32.41 -4.03 11.84
N GLU A 139 31.12 -3.96 11.52
CA GLU A 139 30.04 -4.31 12.47
C GLU A 139 30.06 -5.79 12.86
N LYS A 140 30.27 -6.68 11.90
CA LYS A 140 30.39 -8.13 12.14
C LYS A 140 31.57 -8.45 13.08
N ALA A 141 32.72 -7.80 12.88
CA ALA A 141 33.89 -7.94 13.75
C ALA A 141 33.65 -7.41 15.18
N LYS A 142 32.84 -6.37 15.36
CA LYS A 142 32.42 -5.88 16.69
C LYS A 142 31.49 -6.88 17.40
N ARG A 143 30.61 -7.56 16.67
CA ARG A 143 29.73 -8.61 17.22
C ARG A 143 30.46 -9.90 17.59
N GLY A 144 31.56 -10.23 16.91
CA GLY A 144 32.39 -11.41 17.22
C GLY A 144 33.25 -11.29 18.48
N LYS A 145 33.35 -10.12 19.12
CA LYS A 145 34.15 -9.88 20.34
C LYS A 145 33.40 -10.17 21.65
N TRP A 146 32.15 -10.60 21.59
CA TRP A 146 31.31 -10.93 22.75
C TRP A 146 31.03 -12.44 22.89
N PHE A 147 32.00 -13.28 22.48
CA PHE A 147 32.06 -14.71 22.80
C PHE A 147 33.49 -15.09 23.17
#